data_AF-A0A9D5ZL79-F1
#
_entry.id   AF-A0A9D5ZL79-F1
#
_cell.length_a   1.000
_cell.length_b   1.000
_cell.length_c   1.000
_cell.angle_alpha   90.00
_cell.angle_beta   90.00
_cell.angle_gamma   90.00
#
_symmetry.space_group_name_H-M   'P 1'
#
loop_
_entity.id
_entity.type
_entity.pdbx_description
1 polymer ?
#
loop_
_entity_poly.entity_id
_entity_poly.type
_entity_poly.pdbx_seq_one_letter_code
_entity_poly.pdbx_strand_id
1 'polypeptide(L)'
;MSDTVEKHPIGLYVFFSTEMWERFSFYTMLAVLMLYMKDPVQGFGWSTAEATNVYSWYSAFVYASPLLGGFLADRFLGTRYCIT
;
A
#
# COMPACT_ATOMS: atom_id res chain seq x y z
N MET A 1 19.57 36.60 5.50
CA MET A 1 18.83 35.33 5.63
C MET A 1 19.41 34.40 4.57
N SER A 2 20.33 33.51 4.93
CA SER A 2 20.85 32.53 3.99
C SER A 2 19.87 31.37 4.00
N ASP A 3 18.92 31.38 3.08
CA ASP A 3 17.99 30.27 2.87
C ASP A 3 18.78 29.14 2.20
N THR A 4 19.58 28.44 3.01
CA THR A 4 20.10 27.14 2.62
C THR A 4 18.90 26.20 2.58
N VAL A 5 18.38 25.96 1.37
CA VAL A 5 17.55 24.78 1.14
C VAL A 5 18.38 23.60 1.61
N GLU A 6 18.03 23.03 2.77
CA GLU A 6 18.71 21.84 3.29
C GLU A 6 18.58 20.74 2.23
N LYS A 7 19.67 20.52 1.49
CA LYS A 7 19.72 19.51 0.44
C LYS A 7 19.69 18.15 1.12
N HIS A 8 18.53 17.51 1.10
CA HIS A 8 18.41 16.13 1.53
C HIS A 8 19.22 15.20 0.61
N PRO A 9 19.66 14.03 1.11
CA PRO A 9 20.40 13.06 0.31
C PRO A 9 19.63 12.67 -0.96
N ILE A 10 20.34 12.49 -2.09
CA ILE A 10 19.70 12.18 -3.37
C ILE A 10 18.86 10.89 -3.34
N GLY A 11 19.25 9.93 -2.50
CA GLY A 11 18.49 8.69 -2.28
C GLY A 11 17.13 8.89 -1.62
N LEU A 12 16.97 9.95 -0.81
CA LEU A 12 15.69 10.25 -0.16
C LEU A 12 14.61 10.62 -1.17
N TYR A 13 14.96 11.32 -2.26
CA TYR A 13 14.00 11.66 -3.31
C TYR A 13 13.49 10.41 -4.03
N VAL A 14 14.36 9.42 -4.26
CA VAL A 14 13.95 8.14 -4.86
C VAL A 14 13.04 7.38 -3.91
N PHE A 15 13.42 7.21 -2.63
CA PHE A 15 12.57 6.56 -1.64
C PHE A 15 11.22 7.27 -1.48
N PHE A 16 11.23 8.60 -1.42
CA PHE A 16 10.02 9.40 -1.32
C PHE A 16 9.09 9.16 -2.51
N SER A 17 9.61 9.24 -3.75
CA SER A 17 8.79 9.00 -4.94
C SER A 17 8.26 7.57 -5.02
N THR A 18 9.06 6.57 -4.64
CA THR A 18 8.63 5.17 -4.60
C THR A 18 7.51 4.97 -3.57
N GLU A 19 7.68 5.45 -2.34
CA GLU A 19 6.67 5.39 -1.28
C GLU A 19 5.40 6.16 -1.65
N MET A 20 5.52 7.33 -2.30
CA MET A 20 4.37 8.09 -2.77
C MET A 20 3.54 7.29 -3.78
N TRP A 21 4.22 6.60 -4.70
CA TRP A 21 3.54 5.82 -5.74
C TRP A 21 2.92 4.54 -5.19
N GLU A 22 3.59 3.89 -4.23
CA GLU A 22 3.06 2.75 -3.49
C GLU A 22 1.75 3.14 -2.79
N ARG A 23 1.78 4.20 -1.98
CA ARG A 23 0.62 4.68 -1.23
C ARG A 23 -0.51 5.13 -2.14
N PHE A 24 -0.19 5.85 -3.22
CA PHE A 24 -1.18 6.25 -4.21
C PHE A 24 -1.89 5.02 -4.80
N SER A 25 -1.13 4.05 -5.28
CA SER A 25 -1.68 2.82 -5.88
C SER A 25 -2.50 2.02 -4.86
N PHE A 26 -2.04 1.94 -3.61
CA PHE A 26 -2.74 1.27 -2.52
C PHE A 26 -4.12 1.90 -2.22
N TYR A 27 -4.17 3.22 -2.02
CA TYR A 27 -5.44 3.90 -1.74
C TYR A 27 -6.38 3.90 -2.95
N THR A 28 -5.87 4.04 -4.17
CA THR A 28 -6.68 3.96 -5.39
C THR A 28 -7.29 2.58 -5.57
N MET A 29 -6.52 1.51 -5.36
CA MET A 29 -7.05 0.15 -5.44
C MET A 29 -8.17 -0.07 -4.42
N LEU A 30 -8.01 0.36 -3.16
CA LEU A 30 -9.06 0.24 -2.14
C LEU A 30 -10.34 1.01 -2.52
N ALA A 31 -10.20 2.22 -3.07
CA ALA A 31 -11.34 3.04 -3.48
C ALA A 31 -12.09 2.42 -4.67
N VAL A 32 -11.36 2.02 -5.72
CA VAL A 32 -11.96 1.43 -6.94
C VAL A 32 -12.54 0.05 -6.65
N LEU A 33 -11.89 -0.76 -5.81
CA LEU A 33 -12.39 -2.08 -5.43
C LEU A 33 -13.75 -2.01 -4.74
N MET A 34 -13.93 -1.06 -3.81
CA MET A 34 -15.21 -0.89 -3.11
C MET A 34 -16.33 -0.42 -4.05
N LEU A 35 -16.01 0.46 -5.00
CA LEU A 35 -16.95 0.87 -6.04
C LEU A 35 -17.33 -0.30 -6.95
N TYR A 36 -16.34 -1.10 -7.36
CA TYR A 36 -16.54 -2.28 -8.21
C TYR A 36 -17.38 -3.36 -7.53
N MET A 37 -17.16 -3.63 -6.24
CA MET A 37 -17.97 -4.62 -5.52
C MET A 37 -19.45 -4.23 -5.39
N LYS A 38 -19.72 -2.93 -5.28
CA LYS A 38 -21.07 -2.37 -5.12
C LYS A 38 -21.82 -2.15 -6.43
N ASP A 39 -21.12 -2.08 -7.56
CA ASP A 39 -21.75 -1.87 -8.87
C ASP A 39 -22.58 -3.11 -9.28
N PRO A 40 -23.91 -2.99 -9.47
CA PRO A 40 -24.77 -4.10 -9.86
C PRO A 40 -24.74 -4.44 -11.35
N VAL A 41 -24.17 -3.57 -12.19
CA VAL A 41 -24.19 -3.75 -13.66
C VAL A 41 -22.88 -4.34 -14.17
N GLN A 42 -21.75 -3.80 -13.73
CA GLN A 42 -20.41 -4.23 -14.19
C GLN A 42 -19.61 -4.97 -13.11
N GLY A 43 -20.11 -4.96 -11.88
CA GLY A 43 -19.45 -5.50 -10.70
C GLY A 43 -20.14 -6.72 -10.12
N PHE A 44 -19.87 -6.97 -8.83
CA PHE A 44 -20.47 -8.11 -8.10
C PHE A 44 -21.90 -7.84 -7.61
N GLY A 45 -22.35 -6.57 -7.61
CA GLY A 45 -23.67 -6.19 -7.09
C GLY A 45 -23.88 -6.54 -5.61
N TRP A 46 -22.79 -6.64 -4.83
CA TRP A 46 -22.84 -7.05 -3.44
C TRP A 46 -23.45 -5.97 -2.54
N SER A 47 -24.05 -6.41 -1.45
CA SER A 47 -24.51 -5.49 -0.41
C SER A 47 -23.31 -4.76 0.21
N THR A 48 -23.57 -3.58 0.81
CA THR A 48 -22.51 -2.83 1.51
C THR A 48 -21.84 -3.65 2.60
N ALA A 49 -22.56 -4.56 3.25
CA ALA A 49 -22.02 -5.44 4.28
C ALA A 49 -21.00 -6.44 3.72
N GLU A 50 -21.33 -7.12 2.61
CA GLU A 50 -20.44 -8.10 1.97
C GLU A 50 -19.18 -7.44 1.41
N ALA A 51 -19.32 -6.31 0.72
CA ALA A 51 -18.19 -5.56 0.20
C ALA A 51 -17.26 -5.06 1.32
N THR A 52 -17.83 -4.62 2.45
CA THR A 52 -17.03 -4.19 3.62
C THR A 52 -16.31 -5.36 4.26
N ASN A 53 -16.91 -6.56 4.29
CA ASN A 53 -16.25 -7.74 4.85
C ASN A 53 -14.97 -8.10 4.06
N VAL A 54 -15.04 -8.10 2.73
CA VAL A 54 -13.85 -8.33 1.88
C VAL A 54 -12.82 -7.22 2.06
N TYR A 55 -13.26 -5.96 2.15
CA TYR A 55 -12.38 -4.83 2.44
C TYR A 55 -11.63 -5.02 3.76
N SER A 56 -12.34 -5.39 4.84
CA SER A 56 -11.74 -5.61 6.17
C SER A 56 -10.74 -6.75 6.19
N TRP A 57 -11.06 -7.88 5.55
CA TRP A 57 -10.11 -8.99 5.44
C TRP A 57 -8.88 -8.62 4.62
N TYR A 58 -9.07 -7.94 3.50
CA TYR A 58 -7.96 -7.47 2.67
C TYR A 58 -7.02 -6.55 3.47
N SER A 59 -7.57 -5.55 4.17
CA SER A 59 -6.76 -4.68 5.03
C SER A 59 -6.04 -5.46 6.13
N ALA A 60 -6.69 -6.43 6.76
CA ALA A 60 -6.06 -7.25 7.79
C ALA A 60 -4.86 -8.04 7.25
N PHE A 61 -4.96 -8.62 6.04
CA PHE A 61 -3.85 -9.30 5.40
C PHE A 61 -2.71 -8.35 5.01
N VAL A 62 -3.03 -7.15 4.54
CA VAL A 62 -2.01 -6.13 4.23
C VAL A 62 -1.25 -5.68 5.48
N TYR A 63 -1.88 -5.64 6.64
CA TYR A 63 -1.18 -5.34 7.90
C TYR A 63 -0.47 -6.57 8.49
N ALA A 64 -0.87 -7.78 8.14
CA ALA A 64 -0.22 -9.02 8.59
C ALA A 64 0.99 -9.40 7.73
N SER A 65 0.96 -9.13 6.42
CA SER A 65 2.03 -9.50 5.48
C SER A 65 3.40 -8.89 5.81
N PRO A 66 3.56 -7.67 6.37
CA PRO A 66 4.86 -7.11 6.72
C PRO A 66 5.52 -7.86 7.89
N LEU A 67 4.74 -8.49 8.77
CA LEU A 67 5.28 -9.33 9.84
C LEU A 67 5.98 -10.56 9.26
N LEU A 68 5.35 -11.19 8.25
CA LEU A 68 5.94 -12.31 7.53
C LEU A 68 7.10 -11.86 6.65
N GLY A 69 6.96 -10.74 5.97
CA GLY A 69 7.99 -10.14 5.11
C GLY A 69 9.25 -9.75 5.89
N GLY A 70 9.10 -9.13 7.06
CA GLY A 70 10.21 -8.77 7.95
C GLY A 70 10.96 -10.00 8.46
N PHE A 71 10.24 -11.04 8.90
CA PHE A 71 10.86 -12.30 9.31
C PHE A 71 11.66 -12.95 8.17
N LEU A 72 11.13 -12.95 6.95
CA LEU A 72 11.82 -13.47 5.76
C LEU A 72 13.03 -12.60 5.37
N ALA A 73 12.90 -11.28 5.47
CA ALA A 73 13.97 -10.33 5.18
C ALA A 73 15.16 -10.51 6.14
N ASP A 74 14.89 -10.69 7.42
CA ASP A 74 15.91 -10.81 8.48
C ASP A 74 16.67 -12.14 8.40
N ARG A 75 16.01 -13.21 7.98
CA ARG A 75 16.57 -14.56 8.03
C ARG A 75 17.21 -15.03 6.71
N PHE A 76 16.70 -14.57 5.57
CA PHE A 76 17.04 -15.17 4.27
C PHE A 76 17.46 -14.19 3.16
N LEU A 77 16.86 -13.01 3.07
CA LEU A 77 16.93 -12.20 1.84
C LEU A 77 17.71 -10.89 2.01
N GLY A 78 17.75 -10.30 3.21
CA GLY A 78 18.36 -8.99 3.46
C GLY A 78 17.43 -7.83 3.10
N THR A 79 17.45 -6.78 3.94
CA THR A 79 16.54 -5.62 3.89
C THR A 79 16.57 -4.81 2.59
N ARG A 80 17.63 -4.95 1.77
CA ARG A 80 17.73 -4.26 0.47
C ARG A 80 16.83 -4.87 -0.62
N TYR A 81 16.40 -6.13 -0.47
CA TYR A 81 15.54 -6.82 -1.43
C TYR A 81 14.06 -6.87 -1.01
N CYS A 82 13.76 -6.53 0.25
CA CYS A 82 12.42 -6.52 0.82
C CYS A 82 11.98 -5.08 1.12
N ILE A 83 11.97 -4.24 0.09
CA ILE A 83 11.47 -2.87 0.15
C ILE A 83 10.04 -2.88 -0.37
N THR A 84 9.13 -2.18 0.32
CA THR A 84 7.77 -1.90 -0.18
C THR A 84 7.77 -0.53 -0.83
#